data_AF-A0A914QK58-F1
#
_entry.id   AF-A0A914QK58-F1
#
_cell.length_a   1.000
_cell.length_b   1.000
_cell.length_c   1.000
_cell.angle_alpha   90.00
_cell.angle_beta   90.00
_cell.angle_gamma   90.00
#
_symmetry.space_group_name_H-M   'P 1'
#
loop_
_entity.id
_entity.type
_entity.pdbx_description
1 polymer ?
#
loop_
_entity_poly.entity_id
_entity_poly.type
_entity_poly.pdbx_seq_one_letter_code
_entity_poly.pdbx_strand_id
1 'polypeptide(L)'
;MMQWGQFMSHDMAKTTLQPSANCKTCEPVPSKCIPVKISEKDPNSNFKERKCLKISRSAPVCGTGTPAAPRQQLNENTAYVDGSMIYGSSTKDLHKFRDGRTGFLKMDRFNDMMVLPFDHGKCLSAQQCTASFVAGDIRANLFLGLSAMHVLFAREHNRIATELQKLNPGWSGDRLFQEARKIVGAEIQGVLYREFLPKVLGNSFMDVIGPYKGYDPTIDATISNEFTTAAYRFGHGMLMVSTRTKMGYDISRF
;
A
#
# COMPACT_ATOMS: atom_id res chain seq x y z
N MET A 1 -14.71 1.66 -5.04
CA MET A 1 -13.79 1.37 -6.15
C MET A 1 -12.41 1.96 -5.90
N MET A 2 -12.28 3.30 -5.81
CA MET A 2 -10.99 3.99 -5.58
C MET A 2 -10.15 3.38 -4.44
N GLN A 3 -10.76 3.22 -3.26
CA GLN A 3 -10.08 2.71 -2.07
C GLN A 3 -9.42 1.34 -2.27
N TRP A 4 -10.15 0.42 -2.91
CA TRP A 4 -9.66 -0.93 -3.21
C TRP A 4 -8.50 -0.86 -4.21
N GLY A 5 -8.64 -0.05 -5.27
CA GLY A 5 -7.57 0.13 -6.26
C GLY A 5 -6.26 0.58 -5.63
N GLN A 6 -6.32 1.55 -4.71
CA GLN A 6 -5.12 2.01 -4.00
C GLN A 6 -4.56 0.95 -3.04
N PHE A 7 -5.42 0.26 -2.29
CA PHE A 7 -5.01 -0.84 -1.41
C PHE A 7 -4.28 -1.95 -2.18
N MET A 8 -4.79 -2.31 -3.36
CA MET A 8 -4.15 -3.29 -4.25
C MET A 8 -2.84 -2.79 -4.85
N SER A 9 -2.74 -1.50 -5.19
CA SER A 9 -1.48 -0.93 -5.67
C SER A 9 -0.36 -1.07 -4.63
N HIS A 10 -0.73 -1.00 -3.34
CA HIS A 10 0.20 -1.14 -2.24
C HIS A 10 0.59 -2.58 -1.93
N ASP A 11 -0.14 -3.56 -2.48
CA ASP A 11 0.28 -4.97 -2.48
C ASP A 11 1.39 -5.15 -3.52
N MET A 12 1.10 -4.80 -4.77
CA MET A 12 1.97 -5.15 -5.91
C MET A 12 3.25 -4.32 -6.01
N ALA A 13 3.26 -3.06 -5.54
CA ALA A 13 4.37 -2.17 -5.84
C ALA A 13 4.68 -1.08 -4.81
N LYS A 14 5.98 -0.95 -4.52
CA LYS A 14 6.57 0.16 -3.79
C LYS A 14 7.92 0.50 -4.37
N THR A 15 8.01 1.64 -5.05
CA THR A 15 9.27 2.11 -5.63
C THR A 15 10.13 2.82 -4.59
N THR A 16 11.36 2.35 -4.38
CA THR A 16 12.33 2.99 -3.48
C THR A 16 12.67 4.40 -3.98
N LEU A 17 12.73 5.38 -3.07
CA LEU A 17 13.19 6.72 -3.39
C LEU A 17 14.64 6.94 -2.97
N GLN A 18 15.38 7.75 -3.74
CA GLN A 18 16.65 8.29 -3.29
C GLN A 18 16.43 9.20 -2.07
N PRO A 19 17.38 9.25 -1.12
CA PRO A 19 17.31 10.17 0.01
C PRO A 19 17.09 11.62 -0.44
N SER A 20 15.96 12.21 -0.03
CA SER A 20 15.55 13.55 -0.43
C SER A 20 16.35 14.66 0.25
N ALA A 21 17.19 14.33 1.23
CA ALA A 21 17.99 15.29 1.99
C ALA A 21 18.85 16.20 1.09
N ASN A 22 19.23 15.76 -0.11
CA ASN A 22 20.03 16.55 -1.06
C ASN A 22 19.18 17.37 -2.05
N CYS A 23 17.87 17.14 -2.12
CA CYS A 23 16.96 17.82 -3.04
C CYS A 23 16.35 19.07 -2.38
N LYS A 24 17.21 19.99 -1.93
CA LYS A 24 16.78 21.19 -1.16
C LYS A 24 16.52 22.42 -2.03
N THR A 25 17.09 22.47 -3.23
CA THR A 25 17.03 23.61 -4.14
C THR A 25 16.21 23.28 -5.39
N CYS A 26 15.98 24.27 -6.26
CA CYS A 26 15.38 24.07 -7.58
C CYS A 26 16.40 23.69 -8.65
N GLU A 27 17.63 23.39 -8.25
CA GLU A 27 18.68 22.92 -9.15
C GLU A 27 18.63 21.39 -9.26
N PRO A 28 18.74 20.84 -10.48
CA PRO A 28 18.82 19.40 -10.65
C PRO A 28 20.12 18.87 -10.04
N VAL A 29 20.03 17.73 -9.35
CA VAL A 29 21.21 16.98 -8.91
C VAL A 29 21.28 15.73 -9.77
N PRO A 30 22.34 15.55 -10.59
CA PRO A 30 22.46 14.42 -11.49
C PRO A 30 22.13 13.09 -10.82
N SER A 31 21.28 12.29 -11.46
CA SER A 31 20.83 10.98 -10.98
C SER A 31 20.08 10.94 -9.63
N LYS A 32 19.89 12.07 -8.94
CA LYS A 32 19.28 12.12 -7.59
C LYS A 32 18.04 13.00 -7.49
N CYS A 33 18.04 14.20 -8.05
CA CYS A 33 16.95 15.16 -7.90
C CYS A 33 16.44 15.63 -9.27
N ILE A 34 15.12 15.73 -9.40
CA ILE A 34 14.45 16.23 -10.61
C ILE A 34 13.42 17.30 -10.20
N PRO A 35 13.84 18.56 -10.02
CA PRO A 35 12.92 19.62 -9.65
C PRO A 35 11.93 19.87 -10.79
N VAL A 36 10.65 19.99 -10.46
CA VAL A 36 9.60 20.39 -11.41
C VAL A 36 9.35 21.88 -11.22
N LYS A 37 9.73 22.71 -12.19
CA LYS A 37 9.54 24.16 -12.11
C LYS A 37 8.05 24.49 -12.05
N ILE A 38 7.69 25.40 -11.15
CA ILE A 38 6.33 25.94 -11.06
C ILE A 38 6.21 27.05 -12.10
N SER A 39 5.11 27.04 -12.84
CA SER A 39 4.84 28.05 -13.86
C SER A 39 4.65 29.42 -13.23
N GLU A 40 5.25 30.46 -13.80
CA GLU A 40 5.01 31.85 -13.40
C GLU A 40 3.56 32.30 -13.63
N LYS A 41 2.86 31.61 -14.53
CA LYS A 41 1.44 31.82 -14.84
C LYS A 41 0.49 31.12 -13.88
N ASP A 42 0.99 30.38 -12.89
CA ASP A 42 0.14 29.71 -11.91
C ASP A 42 -0.70 30.74 -11.14
N PRO A 43 -2.02 30.55 -10.98
CA PRO A 43 -2.89 31.52 -10.34
C PRO A 43 -2.66 31.60 -8.82
N ASN A 44 -2.06 30.58 -8.21
CA ASN A 44 -1.80 30.55 -6.78
C ASN A 44 -0.45 31.21 -6.44
N SER A 45 -0.50 32.43 -5.90
CA SER A 45 0.69 33.20 -5.51
C SER A 45 1.58 32.43 -4.53
N ASN A 46 1.00 31.79 -3.52
CA ASN A 46 1.72 31.02 -2.50
C ASN A 46 2.41 29.79 -3.11
N PHE A 47 1.84 29.21 -4.16
CA PHE A 47 2.45 28.10 -4.86
C PHE A 47 3.63 28.58 -5.73
N LYS A 48 3.46 29.70 -6.44
CA LYS A 48 4.54 30.34 -7.22
C LYS A 48 5.75 30.71 -6.39
N GLU A 49 5.55 31.20 -5.17
CA GLU A 49 6.64 31.55 -4.24
C GLU A 49 7.59 30.37 -3.98
N ARG A 50 7.10 29.12 -4.11
CA ARG A 50 7.92 27.91 -3.94
C ARG A 50 8.91 27.68 -5.09
N LYS A 51 8.70 28.32 -6.25
CA LYS A 51 9.49 28.24 -7.50
C LYS A 51 9.55 26.86 -8.17
N CYS A 52 9.63 25.77 -7.41
CA CYS A 52 9.63 24.41 -7.91
C CYS A 52 9.07 23.42 -6.88
N LEU A 53 8.61 22.27 -7.37
CA LEU A 53 8.46 21.06 -6.58
C LEU A 53 9.80 20.33 -6.51
N LYS A 54 10.28 20.11 -5.29
CA LYS A 54 11.55 19.44 -5.01
C LYS A 54 11.32 17.94 -4.91
N ILE A 55 11.73 17.19 -5.93
CA ILE A 55 11.43 15.76 -6.05
C ILE A 55 12.75 14.97 -6.10
N SER A 56 12.85 13.94 -5.26
CA SER A 56 13.91 12.94 -5.38
C SER A 56 13.52 11.88 -6.42
N ARG A 57 14.48 11.45 -7.22
CA ARG A 57 14.29 10.36 -8.18
C ARG A 57 14.17 9.03 -7.45
N SER A 58 13.47 8.07 -8.04
CA SER A 58 13.49 6.68 -7.60
C SER A 58 14.91 6.12 -7.58
N ALA A 59 15.22 5.25 -6.62
CA ALA A 59 16.52 4.60 -6.53
C ALA A 59 16.74 3.68 -7.75
N PRO A 60 17.93 3.71 -8.37
CA PRO A 60 18.25 2.79 -9.45
C PRO A 60 18.54 1.39 -8.88
N VAL A 61 18.20 0.36 -9.65
CA VAL A 61 18.72 -0.99 -9.40
C VAL A 61 20.24 -0.98 -9.62
N CYS A 62 21.00 -1.67 -8.76
CA CYS A 62 22.45 -1.80 -8.88
C CYS A 62 22.84 -2.31 -10.28
N GLY A 63 23.89 -1.73 -10.86
CA GLY A 63 24.35 -2.08 -12.21
C GLY A 63 23.60 -1.39 -13.36
N THR A 64 22.54 -0.63 -13.06
CA THR A 64 21.78 0.14 -14.07
C THR A 64 22.08 1.64 -14.00
N GLY A 65 21.72 2.38 -15.05
CA GLY A 65 21.99 3.81 -15.16
C GLY A 65 23.39 4.14 -15.69
N THR A 66 23.97 3.22 -16.45
CA THR A 66 25.24 3.39 -17.18
C THR A 66 24.94 3.54 -18.68
N PRO A 67 25.90 3.99 -19.51
CA PRO A 67 25.70 4.05 -20.96
C PRO A 67 25.33 2.70 -21.60
N ALA A 68 25.79 1.58 -21.01
CA ALA A 68 25.52 0.23 -21.49
C ALA A 68 24.24 -0.40 -20.92
N ALA A 69 23.71 0.14 -19.80
CA ALA A 69 22.55 -0.41 -19.11
C ALA A 69 21.61 0.73 -18.67
N PRO A 70 20.45 0.91 -19.34
CA PRO A 70 19.47 1.92 -18.97
C PRO A 70 19.03 1.80 -17.52
N ARG A 71 18.74 2.92 -16.87
CA ARG A 71 18.35 2.98 -15.45
C ARG A 71 17.03 2.26 -15.20
N GLN A 72 17.05 1.23 -14.34
CA GLN A 72 15.84 0.54 -13.86
C GLN A 72 15.52 0.91 -12.42
N GLN A 73 14.26 0.79 -12.01
CA GLN A 73 13.79 1.11 -10.66
C GLN A 73 13.51 -0.17 -9.87
N LEU A 74 13.73 -0.13 -8.56
CA LEU A 74 13.47 -1.25 -7.68
C LEU A 74 12.02 -1.24 -7.20
N ASN A 75 11.36 -2.40 -7.28
CA ASN A 75 10.13 -2.68 -6.52
C ASN A 75 10.51 -3.38 -5.20
N GLU A 76 10.14 -2.79 -4.07
CA GLU A 76 10.37 -3.38 -2.74
C GLU A 76 9.32 -4.41 -2.35
N ASN A 77 8.21 -4.50 -3.10
CA ASN A 77 7.15 -5.45 -2.80
C ASN A 77 7.26 -6.73 -3.62
N THR A 78 6.58 -7.77 -3.14
CA THR A 78 6.28 -8.95 -3.95
C THR A 78 5.38 -8.53 -5.12
N ALA A 79 5.62 -9.10 -6.30
CA ALA A 79 4.81 -8.79 -7.49
C ALA A 79 3.43 -9.47 -7.45
N TYR A 80 3.30 -10.53 -6.65
CA TYR A 80 2.09 -11.31 -6.52
C TYR A 80 1.00 -10.55 -5.74
N VAL A 81 -0.24 -10.94 -5.99
CA VAL A 81 -1.37 -10.54 -5.14
C VAL A 81 -1.43 -11.50 -3.96
N ASP A 82 -0.71 -11.19 -2.88
CA ASP A 82 -0.48 -12.09 -1.76
C ASP A 82 -0.74 -11.46 -0.37
N GLY A 83 -1.23 -10.23 -0.34
CA GLY A 83 -1.52 -9.53 0.92
C GLY A 83 -0.28 -8.92 1.59
N SER A 84 0.84 -8.75 0.88
CA SER A 84 2.07 -8.13 1.38
C SER A 84 1.86 -6.75 2.02
N MET A 85 0.84 -5.98 1.61
CA MET A 85 0.48 -4.73 2.27
C MET A 85 0.00 -4.91 3.72
N ILE A 86 -0.42 -6.11 4.11
CA ILE A 86 -0.78 -6.50 5.47
C ILE A 86 0.42 -7.16 6.17
N TYR A 87 1.09 -8.07 5.47
CA TYR A 87 2.07 -8.99 6.06
C TYR A 87 3.54 -8.54 5.91
N GLY A 88 3.81 -7.52 5.12
CA GLY A 88 5.15 -7.12 4.69
C GLY A 88 5.69 -7.95 3.53
N SER A 89 6.70 -7.40 2.86
CA SER A 89 7.31 -7.97 1.65
C SER A 89 8.63 -8.72 1.94
N SER A 90 8.99 -8.87 3.22
CA SER A 90 10.18 -9.60 3.66
C SER A 90 9.88 -10.45 4.88
N THR A 91 10.67 -11.50 5.11
CA THR A 91 10.55 -12.34 6.31
C THR A 91 10.76 -11.53 7.58
N LYS A 92 11.67 -10.54 7.57
CA LYS A 92 11.91 -9.64 8.70
C LYS A 92 10.67 -8.79 9.01
N ASP A 93 10.03 -8.24 7.97
CA ASP A 93 8.82 -7.44 8.12
C ASP A 93 7.66 -8.29 8.64
N LEU A 94 7.50 -9.52 8.14
CA LEU A 94 6.48 -10.45 8.62
C LEU A 94 6.51 -10.65 10.13
N HIS A 95 7.70 -10.89 10.70
CA HIS A 95 7.88 -11.07 12.14
C HIS A 95 7.62 -9.78 12.94
N LYS A 96 7.76 -8.60 12.32
CA LYS A 96 7.46 -7.31 12.97
C LYS A 96 5.97 -7.20 13.28
N PHE A 97 5.11 -7.58 12.34
CA PHE A 97 3.66 -7.40 12.43
C PHE A 97 2.94 -8.57 13.11
N ARG A 98 3.56 -9.74 13.16
CA ARG A 98 3.03 -10.92 13.85
C ARG A 98 3.13 -10.79 15.37
N ASP A 99 2.14 -11.32 16.09
CA ASP A 99 2.16 -11.41 17.54
C ASP A 99 2.98 -12.64 18.00
N GLY A 100 4.29 -12.44 18.08
CA GLY A 100 5.24 -13.49 18.48
C GLY A 100 5.17 -14.72 17.57
N ARG A 101 5.07 -15.90 18.17
CA ARG A 101 4.89 -17.18 17.46
C ARG A 101 3.43 -17.66 17.47
N THR A 102 2.47 -16.79 17.75
CA THR A 102 1.04 -17.13 17.74
C THR A 102 0.48 -17.15 16.31
N GLY A 103 -0.79 -17.52 16.16
CA GLY A 103 -1.51 -17.45 14.89
C GLY A 103 -1.92 -16.04 14.45
N PHE A 104 -1.62 -14.99 15.23
CA PHE A 104 -2.27 -13.68 15.10
C PHE A 104 -1.32 -12.58 14.62
N LEU A 105 -1.90 -11.55 14.02
CA LEU A 105 -1.27 -10.24 13.83
C LEU A 105 -1.39 -9.42 15.12
N LYS A 106 -0.38 -8.60 15.40
CA LYS A 106 -0.42 -7.59 16.46
C LYS A 106 -1.55 -6.61 16.15
N MET A 107 -2.38 -6.38 17.14
CA MET A 107 -3.46 -5.40 17.12
C MET A 107 -3.46 -4.69 18.47
N ASP A 108 -3.96 -3.46 18.49
CA ASP A 108 -4.08 -2.64 19.68
C ASP A 108 -5.55 -2.34 19.98
N ARG A 109 -5.86 -1.97 21.22
CA ARG A 109 -7.20 -1.57 21.63
C ARG A 109 -7.20 -0.07 21.92
N PHE A 110 -7.95 0.67 21.11
CA PHE A 110 -8.07 2.13 21.24
C PHE A 110 -9.54 2.55 21.08
N ASN A 111 -10.07 3.30 22.05
CA ASN A 111 -11.49 3.69 22.12
C ASN A 111 -12.44 2.50 21.86
N ASP A 112 -12.22 1.39 22.58
CA ASP A 112 -12.95 0.12 22.46
C ASP A 112 -12.93 -0.57 21.08
N MET A 113 -12.08 -0.11 20.17
CA MET A 113 -11.90 -0.70 18.85
C MET A 113 -10.55 -1.39 18.74
N MET A 114 -10.53 -2.54 18.05
CA MET A 114 -9.28 -3.21 17.69
C MET A 114 -8.66 -2.54 16.48
N VAL A 115 -7.55 -1.83 16.64
CA VAL A 115 -6.87 -1.12 15.55
C VAL A 115 -5.50 -1.73 15.30
N LEU A 116 -4.82 -1.28 14.26
CA LEU A 116 -3.42 -1.62 14.06
C LEU A 116 -2.56 -0.97 15.17
N PRO A 117 -1.40 -1.56 15.52
CA PRO A 117 -0.50 -0.97 16.50
C PRO A 117 -0.05 0.42 16.09
N PHE A 118 0.02 1.34 17.06
CA PHE A 118 0.59 2.67 16.88
C PHE A 118 1.22 3.14 18.20
N ASP A 119 1.93 4.26 18.17
CA ASP A 119 2.61 4.81 19.34
C ASP A 119 1.65 5.64 20.21
N HIS A 120 1.16 5.06 21.30
CA HIS A 120 0.27 5.73 22.26
C HIS A 120 0.93 6.92 22.97
N GLY A 121 2.27 6.96 23.07
CA GLY A 121 3.00 8.08 23.68
C GLY A 121 2.85 9.39 22.90
N LYS A 122 2.35 9.32 21.66
CA LYS A 122 2.04 10.48 20.82
C LYS A 122 0.61 10.98 20.96
N CYS A 123 -0.21 10.35 21.81
CA CYS A 123 -1.54 10.83 22.15
C CYS A 123 -1.45 11.81 23.33
N LEU A 124 -1.96 13.04 23.17
CA LEU A 124 -2.16 13.97 24.29
C LEU A 124 -3.40 13.59 25.11
N SER A 125 -4.43 13.07 24.43
CA SER A 125 -5.63 12.46 25.02
C SER A 125 -6.27 11.51 23.99
N ALA A 126 -7.29 10.74 24.39
CA ALA A 126 -8.03 9.87 23.47
C ALA A 126 -8.71 10.64 22.32
N GLN A 127 -9.09 11.90 22.56
CA GLN A 127 -9.70 12.81 21.60
C GLN A 127 -8.66 13.60 20.78
N GLN A 128 -7.42 13.68 21.27
CA GLN A 128 -6.30 14.35 20.62
C GLN A 128 -5.15 13.37 20.42
N CYS A 129 -5.38 12.40 19.54
CA CYS A 129 -4.35 11.45 19.14
C CYS A 129 -4.15 11.44 17.62
N THR A 130 -2.90 11.66 17.21
CA THR A 130 -2.48 11.45 15.82
C THR A 130 -2.00 10.01 15.68
N ALA A 131 -2.93 9.09 15.48
CA ALA A 131 -2.62 7.68 15.25
C ALA A 131 -1.88 7.51 13.91
N SER A 132 -0.68 6.91 13.98
CA SER A 132 0.08 6.50 12.81
C SER A 132 0.33 5.00 12.92
N PHE A 133 -0.51 4.25 12.20
CA PHE A 133 -0.55 2.79 12.28
C PHE A 133 0.68 2.15 11.67
N VAL A 134 1.07 1.03 12.27
CA VAL A 134 2.15 0.16 11.79
C VAL A 134 1.51 -1.03 11.07
N ALA A 135 1.85 -1.18 9.78
CA ALA A 135 1.31 -2.23 8.91
C ALA A 135 2.39 -2.76 7.96
N GLY A 136 2.06 -3.82 7.21
CA GLY A 136 2.88 -4.41 6.14
C GLY A 136 3.42 -3.40 5.14
N ASP A 137 2.61 -2.42 4.76
CA ASP A 137 3.01 -1.29 3.93
C ASP A 137 3.08 0.02 4.72
N ILE A 138 4.18 0.75 4.57
CA ILE A 138 4.43 2.01 5.30
C ILE A 138 3.47 3.14 4.94
N ARG A 139 2.75 3.02 3.82
CA ARG A 139 1.82 4.02 3.30
C ARG A 139 0.40 3.81 3.82
N ALA A 140 0.18 2.89 4.76
CA ALA A 140 -1.14 2.60 5.35
C ALA A 140 -1.85 3.84 5.93
N ASN A 141 -1.12 4.89 6.29
CA ASN A 141 -1.62 6.13 6.87
C ASN A 141 -1.82 7.29 5.87
N LEU A 142 -1.68 7.05 4.56
CA LEU A 142 -1.80 8.13 3.56
C LEU A 142 -3.18 8.82 3.59
N PHE A 143 -4.23 8.08 3.94
CA PHE A 143 -5.56 8.62 4.15
C PHE A 143 -6.42 7.62 4.93
N LEU A 144 -7.47 8.14 5.59
CA LEU A 144 -8.29 7.40 6.54
C LEU A 144 -8.90 6.11 5.96
N GLY A 145 -9.38 6.17 4.72
CA GLY A 145 -10.00 5.01 4.07
C GLY A 145 -9.01 3.86 3.86
N LEU A 146 -7.74 4.15 3.55
CA LEU A 146 -6.71 3.12 3.42
C LEU A 146 -6.36 2.52 4.76
N SER A 147 -6.21 3.34 5.78
CA SER A 147 -6.01 2.86 7.15
C SER A 147 -7.15 1.92 7.57
N ALA A 148 -8.39 2.25 7.24
CA ALA A 148 -9.55 1.40 7.51
C ALA A 148 -9.47 0.05 6.77
N MET A 149 -8.99 0.02 5.52
CA MET A 149 -8.77 -1.24 4.79
C MET A 149 -7.71 -2.12 5.44
N HIS A 150 -6.57 -1.54 5.86
CA HIS A 150 -5.54 -2.32 6.55
C HIS A 150 -6.06 -2.87 7.89
N VAL A 151 -6.81 -2.08 8.67
CA VAL A 151 -7.44 -2.54 9.92
C VAL A 151 -8.45 -3.65 9.65
N LEU A 152 -9.28 -3.52 8.60
CA LEU A 152 -10.28 -4.52 8.23
C LEU A 152 -9.64 -5.88 7.96
N PHE A 153 -8.62 -5.94 7.09
CA PHE A 153 -7.99 -7.22 6.75
C PHE A 153 -7.10 -7.78 7.87
N ALA A 154 -6.52 -6.93 8.72
CA ALA A 154 -5.83 -7.41 9.91
C ALA A 154 -6.80 -8.04 10.93
N ARG A 155 -7.99 -7.45 11.11
CA ARG A 155 -9.07 -8.05 11.90
C ARG A 155 -9.54 -9.36 11.28
N GLU A 156 -9.69 -9.42 9.95
CA GLU A 156 -10.12 -10.62 9.24
C GLU A 156 -9.12 -11.77 9.41
N HIS A 157 -7.82 -11.49 9.29
CA HIS A 157 -6.78 -12.46 9.62
C HIS A 157 -6.96 -13.03 11.03
N ASN A 158 -7.11 -12.17 12.03
CA ASN A 158 -7.25 -12.62 13.42
C ASN A 158 -8.56 -13.39 13.63
N ARG A 159 -9.65 -13.00 12.97
CA ARG A 159 -10.93 -13.73 12.99
C ARG A 159 -10.75 -15.14 12.44
N ILE A 160 -10.13 -15.29 11.26
CA ILE A 160 -9.87 -16.59 10.64
C ILE A 160 -8.94 -17.42 11.53
N ALA A 161 -7.86 -16.85 12.05
CA ALA A 161 -6.94 -17.55 12.95
C ALA A 161 -7.64 -18.07 14.22
N THR A 162 -8.55 -17.29 14.81
CA THR A 162 -9.38 -17.72 15.95
C THR A 162 -10.24 -18.92 15.59
N GLU A 163 -10.92 -18.91 14.45
CA GLU A 163 -11.77 -20.04 14.03
C GLU A 163 -10.94 -21.28 13.70
N LEU A 164 -9.80 -21.12 13.01
CA LEU A 164 -8.89 -22.23 12.73
C LEU A 164 -8.31 -22.86 14.01
N GLN A 165 -8.02 -22.05 15.03
CA GLN A 165 -7.53 -22.53 16.33
C GLN A 165 -8.58 -23.36 17.06
N LYS A 166 -9.86 -22.95 17.03
CA LYS A 166 -10.96 -23.72 17.61
C LYS A 166 -11.15 -25.06 16.90
N LEU A 167 -11.10 -25.06 15.57
CA LEU A 167 -11.24 -26.26 14.75
C LEU A 167 -10.05 -27.21 14.88
N ASN A 168 -8.84 -26.67 15.12
CA ASN A 168 -7.60 -27.43 15.15
C ASN A 168 -6.76 -27.10 16.41
N PRO A 169 -7.15 -27.58 17.61
CA PRO A 169 -6.47 -27.22 18.85
C PRO A 169 -4.99 -27.62 18.91
N GLY A 170 -4.57 -28.62 18.13
CA GLY A 170 -3.18 -29.10 18.07
C GLY A 170 -2.28 -28.34 17.09
N TRP A 171 -2.78 -27.35 16.35
CA TRP A 171 -1.96 -26.59 15.41
C TRP A 171 -1.02 -25.63 16.13
N SER A 172 0.22 -25.56 15.64
CA SER A 172 1.16 -24.53 16.08
C SER A 172 0.72 -23.14 15.63
N GLY A 173 1.15 -22.09 16.33
CA GLY A 173 0.86 -20.73 15.90
C GLY A 173 1.43 -20.39 14.51
N ASP A 174 2.55 -21.00 14.11
CA ASP A 174 3.09 -20.86 12.75
C ASP A 174 2.13 -21.42 11.70
N ARG A 175 1.56 -22.60 11.95
CA ARG A 175 0.57 -23.21 11.06
C ARG A 175 -0.69 -22.34 10.98
N LEU A 176 -1.21 -21.90 12.12
CA LEU A 176 -2.40 -21.03 12.19
C LEU A 176 -2.19 -19.74 11.40
N PHE A 177 -1.06 -19.07 11.61
CA PHE A 177 -0.75 -17.82 10.94
C PHE A 177 -0.65 -18.00 9.41
N GLN A 178 0.05 -19.03 8.94
CA GLN A 178 0.21 -19.25 7.50
C GLN A 178 -1.10 -19.66 6.82
N GLU A 179 -1.95 -20.47 7.48
CA GLU A 179 -3.25 -20.83 6.93
C GLU A 179 -4.22 -19.63 6.91
N ALA A 180 -4.26 -18.82 7.97
CA ALA A 180 -5.03 -17.58 7.98
C ALA A 180 -4.54 -16.59 6.90
N ARG A 181 -3.22 -16.43 6.76
CA ARG A 181 -2.60 -15.63 5.70
C ARG A 181 -2.99 -16.10 4.30
N LYS A 182 -2.98 -17.42 4.08
CA LYS A 182 -3.34 -18.03 2.80
C LYS A 182 -4.81 -17.76 2.44
N ILE A 183 -5.72 -17.87 3.40
CA ILE A 183 -7.16 -17.60 3.20
C ILE A 183 -7.38 -16.12 2.87
N VAL A 184 -6.80 -15.21 3.66
CA VAL A 184 -6.91 -13.76 3.39
C VAL A 184 -6.34 -13.39 2.02
N GLY A 185 -5.20 -13.98 1.61
CA GLY A 185 -4.66 -13.80 0.27
C GLY A 185 -5.64 -14.25 -0.82
N ALA A 186 -6.32 -15.38 -0.63
CA ALA A 186 -7.35 -15.86 -1.55
C ALA A 186 -8.59 -14.95 -1.58
N GLU A 187 -9.01 -14.38 -0.45
CA GLU A 187 -10.10 -13.39 -0.40
C GLU A 187 -9.74 -12.14 -1.21
N ILE A 188 -8.52 -11.61 -1.02
CA ILE A 188 -8.01 -10.45 -1.75
C ILE A 188 -7.99 -10.73 -3.26
N GLN A 189 -7.46 -11.89 -3.68
CA GLN A 189 -7.51 -12.31 -5.08
C GLN A 189 -8.94 -12.45 -5.59
N GLY A 190 -9.84 -13.02 -4.80
CA GLY A 190 -11.26 -13.17 -5.12
C GLY A 190 -11.92 -11.83 -5.41
N VAL A 191 -11.79 -10.86 -4.51
CA VAL A 191 -12.34 -9.51 -4.69
C VAL A 191 -11.69 -8.83 -5.90
N LEU A 192 -10.37 -8.94 -6.08
CA LEU A 192 -9.67 -8.34 -7.21
C LEU A 192 -10.20 -8.85 -8.55
N TYR A 193 -10.16 -10.17 -8.77
CA TYR A 193 -10.45 -10.76 -10.08
C TYR A 193 -11.95 -10.91 -10.38
N ARG A 194 -12.80 -11.09 -9.35
CA ARG A 194 -14.24 -11.31 -9.54
C ARG A 194 -15.06 -10.04 -9.44
N GLU A 195 -14.61 -9.04 -8.68
CA GLU A 195 -15.41 -7.85 -8.40
C GLU A 195 -14.79 -6.55 -8.91
N PHE A 196 -13.47 -6.38 -8.74
CA PHE A 196 -12.82 -5.11 -9.07
C PHE A 196 -12.46 -5.02 -10.55
N LEU A 197 -11.66 -5.96 -11.07
CA LEU A 197 -11.19 -5.93 -12.45
C LEU A 197 -12.33 -5.94 -13.48
N PRO A 198 -13.42 -6.71 -13.33
CA PRO A 198 -14.55 -6.63 -14.27
C PRO A 198 -15.19 -5.25 -14.32
N LYS A 199 -15.26 -4.54 -13.19
CA LYS A 199 -15.82 -3.17 -13.14
C LYS A 199 -14.88 -2.12 -13.70
N VAL A 200 -13.56 -2.33 -13.59
CA VAL A 200 -12.54 -1.41 -14.12
C VAL A 200 -12.37 -1.59 -15.63
N LEU A 201 -12.28 -2.83 -16.11
CA LEU A 201 -12.01 -3.16 -17.50
C LEU A 201 -13.29 -3.22 -18.36
N GLY A 202 -14.46 -3.41 -17.74
CA GLY A 202 -15.73 -3.51 -18.44
C GLY A 202 -15.69 -4.62 -19.50
N ASN A 203 -16.10 -4.28 -20.72
CA ASN A 203 -16.15 -5.22 -21.84
C ASN A 203 -14.77 -5.81 -22.20
N SER A 204 -13.68 -5.10 -21.93
CA SER A 204 -12.32 -5.60 -22.19
C SER A 204 -11.84 -6.68 -21.22
N PHE A 205 -12.58 -6.98 -20.14
CA PHE A 205 -12.14 -7.96 -19.14
C PHE A 205 -11.93 -9.35 -19.75
N MET A 206 -12.84 -9.80 -20.61
CA MET A 206 -12.76 -11.14 -21.21
C MET A 206 -11.61 -11.27 -22.21
N ASP A 207 -11.29 -10.19 -22.92
CA ASP A 207 -10.20 -10.17 -23.91
C ASP A 207 -8.81 -10.05 -23.26
N VAL A 208 -8.70 -9.31 -22.16
CA VAL A 208 -7.42 -9.03 -21.50
C VAL A 208 -7.08 -10.03 -20.40
N ILE A 209 -8.06 -10.43 -19.57
CA ILE A 209 -7.84 -11.33 -18.42
C ILE A 209 -8.49 -12.69 -18.68
N GLY A 210 -9.77 -12.70 -19.03
CA GLY A 210 -10.50 -13.93 -19.35
C GLY A 210 -10.58 -14.96 -18.20
N PRO A 211 -11.04 -16.20 -18.50
CA PRO A 211 -11.08 -17.27 -17.51
C PRO A 211 -9.68 -17.81 -17.21
N TYR A 212 -9.45 -18.18 -15.96
CA TYR A 212 -8.18 -18.78 -15.54
C TYR A 212 -7.98 -20.16 -16.19
N LYS A 213 -6.81 -20.38 -16.80
CA LYS A 213 -6.46 -21.61 -17.54
C LYS A 213 -5.52 -22.56 -16.77
N GLY A 214 -5.19 -22.22 -15.53
CA GLY A 214 -4.18 -22.94 -14.74
C GLY A 214 -2.88 -22.15 -14.61
N TYR A 215 -1.99 -22.66 -13.76
CA TYR A 215 -0.69 -22.06 -13.51
C TYR A 215 0.26 -22.39 -14.66
N ASP A 216 0.92 -21.37 -15.19
CA ASP A 216 1.96 -21.50 -16.20
C ASP A 216 3.29 -20.96 -15.63
N PRO A 217 4.29 -21.82 -15.37
CA PRO A 217 5.58 -21.40 -14.81
C PRO A 217 6.44 -20.59 -15.79
N THR A 218 6.06 -20.49 -17.06
CA THR A 218 6.81 -19.74 -18.08
C THR A 218 6.43 -18.25 -18.12
N ILE A 219 5.35 -17.86 -17.43
CA ILE A 219 4.87 -16.48 -17.39
C ILE A 219 5.72 -15.65 -16.42
N ASP A 220 6.20 -14.51 -16.90
CA ASP A 220 6.83 -13.50 -16.07
C ASP A 220 5.76 -12.78 -15.23
N ALA A 221 5.79 -13.01 -13.92
CA ALA A 221 4.86 -12.41 -12.96
C ALA A 221 5.36 -11.05 -12.42
N THR A 222 6.48 -10.52 -12.92
CA THR A 222 6.99 -9.22 -12.47
C THR A 222 6.06 -8.08 -12.90
N ILE A 223 6.07 -7.01 -12.10
CA ILE A 223 5.25 -5.84 -12.39
C ILE A 223 6.02 -4.90 -13.33
N SER A 224 5.39 -4.49 -14.44
CA SER A 224 5.97 -3.55 -15.38
C SER A 224 6.10 -2.14 -14.79
N ASN A 225 7.10 -1.39 -15.28
CA ASN A 225 7.34 -0.03 -14.81
C ASN A 225 6.20 0.92 -15.25
N GLU A 226 5.67 0.74 -16.46
CA GLU A 226 4.54 1.53 -16.95
C GLU A 226 3.29 1.32 -16.11
N PHE A 227 3.05 0.08 -15.66
CA PHE A 227 1.90 -0.25 -14.82
C PHE A 227 1.91 0.54 -13.51
N THR A 228 3.03 0.54 -12.79
CA THR A 228 3.13 1.14 -11.45
C THR A 228 3.32 2.65 -11.46
N THR A 229 4.00 3.16 -12.47
CA THR A 229 4.35 4.58 -12.57
C THR A 229 3.22 5.39 -13.22
N ALA A 230 2.51 4.81 -14.19
CA ALA A 230 1.50 5.53 -14.96
C ALA A 230 0.12 4.84 -14.95
N ALA A 231 -0.02 3.65 -15.53
CA ALA A 231 -1.34 3.11 -15.87
C ALA A 231 -2.22 2.90 -14.63
N TYR A 232 -1.70 2.28 -13.57
CA TYR A 232 -2.46 1.99 -12.35
C TYR A 232 -2.64 3.21 -11.44
N ARG A 233 -2.17 4.39 -11.87
CA ARG A 233 -2.44 5.69 -11.20
C ARG A 233 -3.75 6.33 -11.66
N PHE A 234 -4.50 5.71 -12.57
CA PHE A 234 -5.83 6.19 -12.99
C PHE A 234 -6.77 6.44 -11.80
N GLY A 235 -6.61 5.69 -10.70
CA GLY A 235 -7.37 5.85 -9.47
C GLY A 235 -7.25 7.23 -8.81
N HIS A 236 -6.19 8.00 -9.10
CA HIS A 236 -6.08 9.39 -8.64
C HIS A 236 -7.18 10.29 -9.25
N GLY A 237 -7.71 9.95 -10.42
CA GLY A 237 -8.86 10.64 -11.02
C GLY A 237 -10.21 10.27 -10.37
N MET A 238 -10.23 9.30 -9.46
CA MET A 238 -11.43 8.86 -8.73
C MET A 238 -11.50 9.42 -7.30
N LEU A 239 -10.55 10.27 -6.91
CA LEU A 239 -10.51 10.89 -5.59
C LEU A 239 -11.62 11.94 -5.48
N MET A 240 -12.39 11.88 -4.40
CA MET A 240 -13.37 12.90 -4.07
C MET A 240 -12.79 13.93 -3.09
N VAL A 241 -13.22 15.19 -3.23
CA VAL A 241 -12.71 16.32 -2.44
C VAL A 241 -13.19 16.28 -0.98
N SER A 242 -14.31 15.60 -0.70
CA SER A 242 -14.84 15.47 0.66
C SER A 242 -14.92 14.00 1.09
N THR A 243 -14.57 13.77 2.35
CA THR A 243 -14.76 12.49 3.02
C THR A 243 -15.88 12.67 4.03
N ARG A 244 -17.04 12.06 3.81
CA ARG A 244 -18.09 12.03 4.82
C ARG A 244 -17.85 10.87 5.77
N THR A 245 -17.40 11.14 6.98
CA THR A 245 -17.51 10.18 8.08
C THR A 245 -18.95 10.24 8.60
N LYS A 246 -19.55 9.11 8.96
CA LYS A 246 -20.92 9.07 9.52
C LYS A 246 -21.01 9.70 10.93
N MET A 247 -19.94 10.34 11.40
CA MET A 247 -19.89 11.18 12.60
C MET A 247 -19.77 12.65 12.18
N GLY A 248 -20.87 13.30 11.76
CA GLY A 248 -21.14 14.75 11.82
C GLY A 248 -20.08 15.83 11.52
N TYR A 249 -18.86 15.50 11.12
CA TYR A 249 -17.73 16.42 10.98
C TYR A 249 -17.23 16.38 9.54
N ASP A 250 -17.50 17.47 8.83
CA ASP A 250 -16.95 17.71 7.50
C ASP A 250 -15.46 18.07 7.64
N ILE A 251 -14.59 17.20 7.14
CA ILE A 251 -13.13 17.38 7.17
C ILE A 251 -12.63 18.17 5.95
N SER A 252 -13.51 18.75 5.13
CA SER A 252 -13.15 19.56 3.96
C SER A 252 -12.47 20.90 4.29
N ARG A 253 -12.04 21.10 5.54
CA ARG A 253 -11.27 22.27 6.00
C ARG A 253 -10.04 21.82 6.79
N PHE A 254 -9.08 21.24 6.07
CA PHE A 254 -7.67 21.25 6.44
C PHE A 254 -6.84 21.52 5.18
#